data_AF-A0A841ACR4-F1
#
_entry.id   AF-A0A841ACR4-F1
#
_cell.length_a   1.000
_cell.length_b   1.000
_cell.length_c   1.000
_cell.angle_alpha   90.00
_cell.angle_beta   90.00
_cell.angle_gamma   90.00
#
_symmetry.space_group_name_H-M   'P 1'
#
loop_
_entity.id
_entity.type
_entity.pdbx_description
1 polymer ?
#
loop_
_entity_poly.entity_id
_entity_poly.type
_entity_poly.pdbx_seq_one_letter_code
_entity_poly.pdbx_strand_id
1 'polypeptide(L)'
;MLFVIIYGLDWVATVPPTAVLCRRIFGQRGTIVFGWVFASHQVGAAIAAAGAGIIRDVFGTYAYAFWGGAALCAIAAVLSIMVRHDGKPVGEEELERV
;
A
#
# COMPACT_ATOMS: atom_id res chain seq x y z
N MET A 1 14.16 19.35 6.86
CA MET A 1 12.91 19.03 7.59
C MET A 1 11.75 18.64 6.67
N LEU A 2 11.40 19.40 5.62
CA LEU A 2 10.22 19.13 4.79
C LEU A 2 10.16 17.70 4.20
N PHE A 3 11.26 17.22 3.60
CA PHE A 3 11.35 15.85 3.06
C PHE A 3 10.99 14.78 4.10
N VAL A 4 11.55 14.88 5.31
CA VAL A 4 11.33 13.91 6.39
C VAL A 4 9.87 13.92 6.85
N ILE A 5 9.24 15.10 6.93
CA ILE A 5 7.83 15.22 7.33
C ILE A 5 6.92 14.55 6.29
N ILE A 6 7.09 14.91 5.01
CA ILE A 6 6.27 14.35 3.93
C ILE A 6 6.49 12.85 3.79
N TYR A 7 7.75 12.41 3.78
CA TYR A 7 8.09 10.99 3.64
C TYR A 7 7.64 10.17 4.86
N GLY A 8 7.77 10.73 6.07
CA GLY A 8 7.28 10.09 7.29
C GLY A 8 5.76 9.93 7.30
N LEU A 9 5.03 10.91 6.80
CA LEU A 9 3.57 10.82 6.65
C LEU A 9 3.19 9.81 5.56
N ASP A 10 3.80 9.88 4.38
CA ASP A 10 3.57 8.96 3.25
C ASP A 10 3.76 7.49 3.66
N TRP A 11 4.82 7.20 4.41
CA TRP A 11 5.16 5.85 4.83
C TRP A 11 4.10 5.21 5.76
N VAL A 12 3.44 6.01 6.60
CA VAL A 12 2.45 5.51 7.58
C VAL A 12 1.01 5.72 7.12
N ALA A 13 0.78 6.61 6.15
CA ALA A 13 -0.56 7.06 5.75
C ALA A 13 -1.50 5.95 5.29
N THR A 14 -0.98 4.85 4.76
CA THR A 14 -1.81 3.82 4.12
C THR A 14 -2.21 2.69 5.07
N VAL A 15 -1.48 2.47 6.17
CA VAL A 15 -1.72 1.30 7.04
C VAL A 15 -3.06 1.39 7.78
N PRO A 16 -3.40 2.48 8.52
CA PRO A 16 -4.68 2.57 9.22
C PRO A 16 -5.90 2.55 8.29
N PRO A 17 -5.94 3.32 7.17
CA PRO A 17 -7.05 3.28 6.24
C PRO A 17 -7.30 1.89 5.63
N THR A 18 -6.25 1.15 5.25
CA THR A 18 -6.41 -0.21 4.71
C THR A 18 -6.97 -1.16 5.76
N ALA A 19 -6.51 -1.08 7.02
CA ALA A 19 -7.05 -1.90 8.10
C ALA A 19 -8.54 -1.63 8.35
N VAL A 20 -8.96 -0.35 8.35
CA VAL A 20 -10.38 0.04 8.47
C VAL A 20 -11.18 -0.47 7.27
N LEU A 21 -10.66 -0.33 6.05
CA LEU A 21 -11.32 -0.80 4.83
C LEU A 21 -11.54 -2.32 4.86
N CYS A 22 -10.53 -3.10 5.25
CA CYS A 22 -10.67 -4.55 5.40
C CYS A 22 -11.76 -4.93 6.41
N ARG A 23 -11.87 -4.22 7.54
CA ARG A 23 -12.93 -4.45 8.54
C ARG A 23 -14.30 -4.09 7.99
N ARG A 24 -14.43 -2.96 7.29
CA ARG A 24 -15.70 -2.53 6.69
C ARG A 24 -16.21 -3.49 5.62
N ILE A 25 -15.33 -4.03 4.78
CA ILE A 25 -15.72 -4.92 3.67
C ILE A 25 -15.93 -6.37 4.13
N PHE A 26 -15.07 -6.87 5.03
CA PHE A 26 -15.03 -8.30 5.39
C PHE A 26 -15.50 -8.62 6.82
N GLY A 27 -15.97 -7.61 7.57
CA GLY A 27 -16.51 -7.76 8.92
C GLY A 27 -15.53 -8.44 9.87
N GLN A 28 -15.98 -9.51 10.55
CA GLN A 28 -15.15 -10.29 11.48
C GLN A 28 -13.89 -10.91 10.84
N ARG A 29 -13.88 -11.11 9.52
CA ARG A 29 -12.71 -11.62 8.78
C ARG A 29 -11.72 -10.52 8.40
N GLY A 30 -12.03 -9.25 8.65
CA GLY A 30 -11.21 -8.11 8.24
C GLY A 30 -9.76 -8.17 8.72
N THR A 31 -9.51 -8.63 9.96
CA THR A 31 -8.14 -8.79 10.48
C THR A 31 -7.36 -9.87 9.72
N ILE A 32 -8.00 -10.98 9.34
CA ILE A 32 -7.35 -12.05 8.57
C ILE A 32 -7.00 -11.55 7.17
N VAL A 33 -7.93 -10.84 6.53
CA VAL A 33 -7.71 -10.24 5.20
C VAL A 33 -6.57 -9.21 5.26
N PHE A 34 -6.58 -8.33 6.26
CA PHE A 34 -5.48 -7.38 6.46
C PHE A 34 -4.13 -8.08 6.68
N GLY A 35 -4.12 -9.21 7.40
CA GLY A 35 -2.92 -10.05 7.54
C GLY A 35 -2.37 -10.54 6.20
N TRP A 36 -3.23 -10.97 5.28
CA TRP A 36 -2.81 -11.38 3.94
C TRP A 36 -2.34 -10.19 3.08
N VAL A 37 -2.97 -9.02 3.21
CA VAL A 37 -2.50 -7.78 2.56
C VAL A 37 -1.10 -7.42 3.04
N PHE A 38 -0.87 -7.47 4.35
CA PHE A 38 0.45 -7.20 4.94
C PHE A 38 1.49 -8.24 4.51
N ALA A 39 1.14 -9.53 4.50
CA ALA A 39 2.04 -10.59 4.02
C ALA A 39 2.44 -10.36 2.55
N SER A 40 1.48 -9.98 1.70
CA SER A 40 1.73 -9.64 0.30
C SER A 40 2.66 -8.44 0.16
N HIS A 41 2.52 -7.43 1.01
CA HIS A 41 3.44 -6.29 1.07
C HIS A 41 4.87 -6.72 1.41
N GLN A 42 5.06 -7.60 2.41
CA GLN A 42 6.39 -8.11 2.77
C GLN A 42 7.03 -8.89 1.63
N VAL A 43 6.27 -9.72 0.91
CA VAL A 43 6.76 -10.44 -0.27
C VAL A 43 7.19 -9.45 -1.36
N GLY A 44 6.36 -8.44 -1.65
CA GLY A 44 6.71 -7.38 -2.61
C GLY A 44 7.97 -6.61 -2.21
N ALA A 45 8.11 -6.26 -0.93
CA ALA A 45 9.28 -5.58 -0.38
C ALA A 45 10.55 -6.42 -0.51
N ALA A 46 10.47 -7.72 -0.23
CA ALA A 46 11.59 -8.64 -0.41
C ALA A 46 12.03 -8.73 -1.87
N ILE A 47 11.08 -8.85 -2.80
CA ILE A 47 11.36 -8.89 -4.25
C ILE A 47 11.99 -7.56 -4.70
N ALA A 48 11.45 -6.42 -4.28
CA ALA A 48 11.97 -5.11 -4.65
C ALA A 48 13.37 -4.87 -4.09
N ALA A 49 13.63 -5.24 -2.83
CA ALA A 49 14.93 -5.12 -2.20
C ALA A 49 15.98 -6.01 -2.87
N ALA A 50 15.65 -7.28 -3.13
CA ALA A 50 16.53 -8.21 -3.84
C ALA A 50 16.81 -7.73 -5.27
N GLY A 51 15.76 -7.32 -6.00
CA GLY A 51 15.88 -6.78 -7.36
C GLY A 51 16.74 -5.51 -7.41
N ALA A 52 16.59 -4.60 -6.46
CA ALA A 52 17.44 -3.41 -6.36
C ALA A 52 18.91 -3.76 -6.08
N GLY A 53 19.17 -4.78 -5.25
CA GLY A 53 20.52 -5.31 -5.03
C GLY A 53 21.14 -5.84 -6.32
N ILE A 54 20.42 -6.71 -7.05
CA ILE A 54 20.87 -7.26 -8.33
C ILE A 54 21.14 -6.13 -9.35
N ILE A 55 20.24 -5.15 -9.45
CA ILE A 55 20.42 -4.00 -10.34
C ILE A 55 21.71 -3.24 -9.99
N ARG A 56 21.98 -3.04 -8.69
CA ARG A 56 23.19 -2.34 -8.25
C ARG A 56 24.46 -3.11 -8.57
N ASP A 57 24.43 -4.43 -8.44
CA ASP A 57 25.57 -5.31 -8.72
C ASP A 57 25.89 -5.35 -10.23
N VAL A 58 24.87 -5.38 -11.08
CA VAL A 58 25.03 -5.49 -12.53
C VAL A 58 25.33 -4.13 -13.18
N PHE A 59 24.57 -3.09 -12.83
CA PHE A 59 24.65 -1.79 -13.52
C PHE A 59 25.50 -0.75 -12.80
N GLY A 60 25.95 -1.04 -11.58
CA GLY A 60 26.75 -0.09 -10.80
C GLY A 60 25.94 1.08 -10.19
N THR A 61 24.62 1.15 -10.41
CA THR A 61 23.77 2.27 -10.00
C THR A 61 22.36 1.82 -9.61
N TYR A 62 21.71 2.55 -8.69
CA TYR A 62 20.31 2.34 -8.33
C TYR A 62 19.31 3.09 -9.23
N ALA A 63 19.78 3.86 -10.21
CA ALA A 63 18.90 4.66 -11.07
C ALA A 63 17.79 3.82 -11.72
N TYR A 64 18.12 2.63 -12.22
CA TYR A 64 17.13 1.72 -12.81
C TYR A 64 16.16 1.14 -11.78
N ALA A 65 16.59 0.91 -10.54
CA ALA A 65 15.71 0.47 -9.46
C ALA A 65 14.70 1.57 -9.10
N PHE A 66 15.12 2.84 -9.07
CA PHE A 66 14.21 3.97 -8.85
C PHE A 66 13.21 4.15 -9.99
N TRP A 67 13.64 4.04 -11.25
CA TRP A 67 12.72 4.08 -12.39
C TRP A 67 11.73 2.91 -12.38
N GLY A 68 12.18 1.71 -11.99
CA GLY A 68 11.30 0.56 -11.78
C GLY A 68 10.27 0.81 -10.67
N GLY A 69 10.69 1.40 -9.55
CA GLY A 69 9.79 1.81 -8.47
C GLY A 69 8.76 2.85 -8.94
N ALA A 70 9.18 3.87 -9.70
CA ALA A 70 8.28 4.86 -10.27
C ALA A 70 7.23 4.22 -11.20
N ALA A 71 7.63 3.26 -12.03
CA ALA A 71 6.72 2.51 -12.89
C ALA A 71 5.71 1.68 -12.09
N LEU A 72 6.15 1.00 -11.02
CA LEU A 72 5.26 0.27 -10.12
C LEU A 72 4.25 1.19 -9.43
N CYS A 73 4.66 2.38 -8.99
CA CYS A 73 3.77 3.37 -8.42
C CYS A 73 2.72 3.85 -9.45
N ALA A 74 3.11 4.08 -10.70
CA ALA A 74 2.19 4.46 -11.76
C ALA A 74 1.15 3.35 -12.02
N ILE A 75 1.59 2.09 -12.08
CA ILE A 75 0.69 0.93 -12.21
C ILE A 75 -0.28 0.86 -11.02
N ALA A 76 0.22 1.00 -9.78
CA ALA A 76 -0.60 0.98 -8.58
C ALA A 76 -1.65 2.11 -8.57
N ALA A 77 -1.29 3.31 -9.01
CA ALA A 77 -2.22 4.44 -9.14
C ALA A 77 -3.33 4.13 -10.14
N VAL A 78 -3.00 3.59 -11.31
CA VAL A 78 -3.99 3.18 -12.32
C VAL A 78 -4.92 2.10 -11.76
N LEU A 79 -4.37 1.05 -11.13
CA LEU A 79 -5.16 -0.02 -10.52
C LEU A 79 -6.10 0.53 -9.43
N SER A 80 -5.63 1.48 -8.62
CA SER A 80 -6.45 2.12 -7.60
C SER A 80 -7.62 2.91 -8.20
N ILE A 81 -7.41 3.65 -9.29
CA ILE A 81 -8.47 4.41 -9.97
C ILE A 81 -9.52 3.49 -10.59
N MET A 82 -9.11 2.28 -11.02
CA MET A 82 -10.01 1.29 -11.62
C MET A 82 -10.95 0.60 -10.61
N VAL A 83 -10.71 0.76 -9.31
CA VAL A 83 -11.59 0.20 -8.26
C VAL A 83 -12.94 0.91 -8.30
N ARG A 84 -14.01 0.15 -8.55
CA ARG A 84 -15.39 0.66 -8.56
C ARG A 84 -15.88 0.90 -7.13
N HIS A 85 -16.49 2.06 -6.90
CA HIS A 85 -17.18 2.36 -5.64
C HIS A 85 -18.67 2.01 -5.78
N ASP A 86 -19.07 0.85 -5.26
CA ASP A 86 -20.48 0.50 -5.13
C ASP A 86 -21.04 1.25 -3.91
N GLY A 87 -21.55 2.46 -4.15
CA GLY A 87 -21.98 3.42 -3.13
C GLY A 87 -23.24 3.01 -2.38
N LYS A 88 -23.12 2.08 -1.43
CA LYS A 88 -24.04 2.04 -0.29
C LYS A 88 -23.50 2.96 0.80
N PRO A 89 -24.13 4.12 1.06
CA PRO A 89 -23.73 4.95 2.20
C PRO A 89 -23.86 4.11 3.47
N VAL A 90 -22.77 4.08 4.26
CA VAL A 90 -22.77 3.45 5.59
C VAL A 90 -23.66 4.32 6.47
N GLY A 91 -24.72 3.73 7.02
CA GLY A 91 -25.62 4.42 7.94
C GLY A 91 -24.83 4.99 9.12
N GLU A 92 -25.13 6.23 9.48
CA GLU A 92 -24.51 6.97 10.60
C GLU A 92 -24.52 6.20 11.94
N GLU A 93 -25.39 5.19 12.11
CA GLU A 93 -25.50 4.33 13.30
C GLU A 93 -24.23 3.54 13.68
N GLU A 94 -23.30 3.30 12.76
CA GLU A 94 -22.07 2.53 13.06
C GLU A 94 -20.89 3.42 13.51
N LEU A 95 -20.93 4.73 13.20
CA LEU A 95 -19.94 5.70 13.70
C LEU A 95 -20.18 6.10 15.16
N GLU A 96 -21.41 5.98 15.67
CA GLU A 96 -21.73 6.24 17.08
C GLU A 96 -21.35 5.08 18.03
N ARG A 97 -20.90 3.92 17.51
CA ARG A 97 -20.54 2.75 18.32
C ARG A 97 -19.04 2.44 18.40
N VAL A 98 -18.17 3.27 17.83
CA VAL A 98 -16.70 3.10 17.88
C VAL A 98 -16.02 4.09 18.81
#